data_AF-A0A1B8P1E8-F1
#
_entry.id   AF-A0A1B8P1E8-F1
#
_cell.length_a   1.000
_cell.length_b   1.000
_cell.length_c   1.000
_cell.angle_alpha   90.00
_cell.angle_beta   90.00
_cell.angle_gamma   90.00
#
_symmetry.space_group_name_H-M   'P 1'
#
loop_
_entity.id
_entity.type
_entity.pdbx_description
1 polymer ?
#
loop_
_entity_poly.entity_id
_entity_poly.type
_entity_poly.pdbx_seq_one_letter_code
_entity_poly.pdbx_strand_id
1 'polypeptide(L)'
;MGHDSLDHSPSYLLFEGLTRLVSPSHLNPMGLNPLRELVERQIDFERVNACDQIKIFVTATNVRTGRATIFRQPGLSVDTLMASACLPSLFPAVEIDGEAYWDGGFSGNPALYPLVDDQDCRDLVVVQVNPLVRQQLPDCARDVINRINEITFNSSLIKELRSIQLLHRLIEAEGLELENYRAMRLHLIHTAQDVESLGASSKMNAEWRFISQLHELGRHWADQWLDEHFEAIGQRSTFDLDTVFDDTFRPLGRSDQAFPEAASRS
;
A
#
# COMPACT_ATOMS: atom_id res chain seq x y z
N MET A 1 11.75 -4.72 28.15
CA MET A 1 11.27 -4.31 26.82
C MET A 1 10.12 -3.35 27.06
N GLY A 2 10.27 -2.10 26.65
CA GLY A 2 9.29 -1.03 26.94
C GLY A 2 8.01 -1.28 26.14
N HIS A 3 6.85 -1.01 26.75
CA HIS A 3 5.57 -1.13 26.06
C HIS A 3 5.45 0.02 25.05
N ASP A 4 5.78 -0.21 23.79
CA ASP A 4 5.54 0.72 22.67
C ASP A 4 4.04 0.81 22.29
N SER A 5 3.19 0.11 23.05
CA SER A 5 1.73 0.15 22.98
C SER A 5 1.18 1.27 23.87
N LEU A 6 0.28 2.07 23.30
CA LEU A 6 -0.49 3.07 24.02
C LEU A 6 -1.84 2.51 24.52
N ASP A 7 -2.03 1.18 24.52
CA ASP A 7 -3.35 0.56 24.65
C ASP A 7 -4.07 0.89 25.96
N HIS A 8 -3.31 1.16 27.01
CA HIS A 8 -3.81 1.49 28.35
C HIS A 8 -3.72 2.98 28.70
N SER A 9 -3.29 3.84 27.77
CA SER A 9 -3.19 5.27 28.03
C SER A 9 -4.59 5.91 28.10
N PRO A 10 -5.01 6.48 29.25
CA PRO A 10 -6.35 7.05 29.40
C PRO A 10 -6.63 8.22 28.45
N SER A 11 -5.59 9.01 28.14
CA SER A 11 -5.70 10.12 27.19
C SER A 11 -5.89 9.62 25.75
N TYR A 12 -5.23 8.51 25.39
CA TYR A 12 -5.37 7.89 24.08
C TYR A 12 -6.78 7.32 23.86
N LEU A 13 -7.33 6.62 24.87
CA LEU A 13 -8.70 6.08 24.82
C LEU A 13 -9.75 7.19 24.69
N LEU A 14 -9.57 8.31 25.41
CA LEU A 14 -10.44 9.47 25.31
C LEU A 14 -10.37 10.12 23.92
N PHE A 15 -9.15 10.31 23.40
CA PHE A 15 -8.93 10.88 22.06
C PHE A 15 -9.55 10.01 20.97
N GLU A 16 -9.35 8.69 21.01
CA GLU A 16 -9.91 7.74 20.06
C GLU A 16 -11.46 7.76 20.07
N GLY A 17 -12.08 7.90 21.24
CA GLY A 17 -13.53 8.04 21.36
C GLY A 17 -14.04 9.33 20.73
N LEU A 18 -13.32 10.44 20.91
CA LEU A 18 -13.71 11.75 20.38
C LEU A 18 -13.59 11.83 18.85
N THR A 19 -12.52 11.31 18.24
CA THR A 19 -12.32 11.37 16.78
C THR A 19 -13.33 10.53 15.99
N ARG A 20 -14.00 9.57 16.64
CA ARG A 20 -15.09 8.78 16.05
C ARG A 20 -16.43 9.49 16.07
N LEU A 21 -16.61 10.44 16.99
CA LEU A 21 -17.88 11.16 17.21
C LEU A 21 -17.87 12.56 16.62
N VAL A 22 -16.69 13.16 16.48
CA VAL A 22 -16.50 14.54 16.06
C VAL A 22 -15.52 14.57 14.90
N SER A 23 -15.89 15.28 13.82
CA SER A 23 -15.01 15.42 12.66
C SER A 23 -13.69 16.12 13.03
N PRO A 24 -12.56 15.76 12.40
CA PRO A 24 -11.28 16.43 12.64
C PRO A 24 -11.36 17.94 12.41
N SER A 25 -12.16 18.39 11.44
CA SER A 25 -12.38 19.80 11.14
C SER A 25 -12.97 20.59 12.31
N HIS A 26 -13.76 19.93 13.18
CA HIS A 26 -14.30 20.55 14.39
C HIS A 26 -13.35 20.43 15.60
N LEU A 27 -12.51 19.40 15.62
CA LEU A 27 -11.52 19.18 16.69
C LEU A 27 -10.26 20.05 16.51
N ASN A 28 -9.92 20.43 15.28
CA ASN A 28 -8.79 21.30 14.95
C ASN A 28 -9.25 22.57 14.19
N PRO A 29 -10.01 23.48 14.84
CA PRO A 29 -10.52 24.68 14.18
C PRO A 29 -9.41 25.67 13.78
N MET A 30 -8.22 25.56 14.40
CA MET A 30 -7.05 26.38 14.06
C MET A 30 -6.24 25.79 12.90
N GLY A 31 -6.58 24.61 12.38
CA GLY A 31 -5.91 23.99 11.23
C GLY A 31 -4.42 23.68 11.45
N LEU A 32 -3.97 23.57 12.71
CA LEU A 32 -2.56 23.33 13.02
C LEU A 32 -2.13 21.96 12.48
N ASN A 33 -1.11 21.95 11.61
CA ASN A 33 -0.58 20.73 11.03
C ASN A 33 0.96 20.76 11.04
N PRO A 34 1.60 20.28 12.13
CA PRO A 34 3.07 20.25 12.23
C PRO A 34 3.75 19.44 11.13
N LEU A 35 3.06 18.44 10.56
CA LEU A 35 3.59 17.67 9.43
C LEU A 35 3.70 18.54 8.18
N ARG A 36 2.71 19.41 7.93
CA ARG A 36 2.74 20.36 6.81
C ARG A 36 3.98 21.26 6.88
N GLU A 37 4.20 21.89 8.04
CA GLU A 37 5.35 22.77 8.26
C GLU A 37 6.68 22.02 8.10
N LEU A 38 6.75 20.77 8.57
CA LEU A 38 7.93 19.94 8.39
C LEU A 38 8.18 19.63 6.92
N VAL A 39 7.14 19.24 6.17
CA VAL A 39 7.23 18.92 4.74
C VAL A 39 7.68 20.14 3.94
N GLU A 40 7.09 21.31 4.19
CA GLU A 40 7.47 22.57 3.53
C GLU A 40 8.92 22.95 3.78
N ARG A 41 9.43 22.69 4.98
CA ARG A 41 10.83 23.01 5.34
C ARG A 41 11.84 22.03 4.79
N GLN A 42 11.45 20.78 4.55
CA GLN A 42 12.36 19.71 4.15
C GLN A 42 12.34 19.44 2.64
N ILE A 43 11.27 19.81 1.94
CA ILE A 43 11.08 19.51 0.51
C ILE A 43 11.05 20.79 -0.32
N ASP A 44 11.99 20.88 -1.26
CA ASP A 44 12.00 21.90 -2.30
C ASP A 44 11.17 21.43 -3.50
N PHE A 45 9.90 21.85 -3.54
CA PHE A 45 8.97 21.46 -4.61
C PHE A 45 9.34 22.05 -5.97
N GLU A 46 10.04 23.18 -6.03
CA GLU A 46 10.50 23.73 -7.31
C GLU A 46 11.51 22.77 -7.94
N ARG A 47 12.48 22.28 -7.14
CA ARG A 47 13.44 21.28 -7.60
C ARG A 47 12.79 19.94 -7.94
N VAL A 48 11.82 19.50 -7.15
CA VAL A 48 11.08 18.26 -7.41
C VAL A 48 10.34 18.33 -8.74
N ASN A 49 9.62 19.42 -9.00
CA ASN A 49 8.85 19.61 -10.23
C ASN A 49 9.71 19.85 -11.47
N ALA A 50 10.92 20.40 -11.29
CA ALA A 50 11.88 20.61 -12.38
C ALA A 50 12.69 19.35 -12.75
N CYS A 51 12.63 18.29 -11.94
CA CYS A 51 13.37 17.05 -12.19
C CYS A 51 12.66 16.20 -13.27
N ASP A 52 13.38 15.89 -14.35
CA ASP A 52 12.95 15.03 -15.45
C ASP A 52 13.51 13.60 -15.38
N GLN A 53 14.49 13.36 -14.49
CA GLN A 53 15.14 12.05 -14.32
C GLN A 53 14.32 11.06 -13.50
N ILE A 54 13.52 11.55 -12.55
CA ILE A 54 12.73 10.72 -11.64
C ILE A 54 11.27 11.17 -11.70
N LYS A 55 10.42 10.30 -12.24
CA LYS A 55 8.97 10.51 -12.26
C LYS A 55 8.40 10.15 -10.88
N ILE A 56 7.57 11.03 -10.32
CA ILE A 56 6.95 10.85 -9.00
C ILE A 56 5.44 10.85 -9.18
N PHE A 57 4.79 9.89 -8.53
CA PHE A 57 3.34 9.74 -8.53
C PHE A 57 2.85 9.74 -7.09
N VAL A 58 1.90 10.64 -6.79
CA VAL A 58 1.31 10.81 -5.47
C VAL A 58 -0.18 10.53 -5.58
N THR A 59 -0.65 9.45 -4.96
CA THR A 59 -2.06 9.04 -5.02
C THR A 59 -2.84 9.65 -3.85
N ALA A 60 -3.98 10.25 -4.14
CA ALA A 60 -4.96 10.68 -3.14
C ALA A 60 -6.37 10.22 -3.53
N THR A 61 -7.25 10.06 -2.56
CA THR A 61 -8.64 9.67 -2.79
C THR A 61 -9.52 10.91 -2.83
N ASN A 62 -10.19 11.18 -3.96
CA ASN A 62 -11.17 12.26 -4.02
C ASN A 62 -12.38 11.89 -3.15
N VAL A 63 -12.70 12.73 -2.16
CA VAL A 63 -13.72 12.45 -1.14
C VAL A 63 -15.11 12.32 -1.74
N ARG A 64 -15.42 13.12 -2.76
CA ARG A 64 -16.76 13.18 -3.37
C ARG A 64 -17.05 11.96 -4.24
N THR A 65 -16.05 11.50 -4.98
CA THR A 65 -16.21 10.43 -5.97
C THR A 65 -15.70 9.07 -5.50
N GLY A 66 -14.86 9.04 -4.45
CA GLY A 66 -14.16 7.84 -3.98
C GLY A 66 -13.07 7.35 -4.95
N ARG A 67 -12.75 8.11 -6.00
CA ARG A 67 -11.79 7.71 -7.04
C ARG A 67 -10.37 8.15 -6.69
N ALA A 68 -9.40 7.33 -7.09
CA ALA A 68 -7.99 7.70 -7.04
C ALA A 68 -7.70 8.87 -7.99
N THR A 69 -6.98 9.85 -7.49
CA THR A 69 -6.38 10.95 -8.25
C THR A 69 -4.87 10.85 -8.07
N ILE A 70 -4.14 10.92 -9.18
CA ILE A 70 -2.68 10.82 -9.18
C ILE A 70 -2.10 12.18 -9.55
N PHE A 71 -1.40 12.78 -8.60
CA PHE A 71 -0.61 13.98 -8.82
C PHE A 71 0.80 13.59 -9.28
N ARG A 72 1.36 14.36 -10.22
CA ARG A 72 2.68 14.13 -10.82
C ARG A 72 3.35 15.46 -11.14
N GLN A 73 4.65 15.47 -11.41
CA GLN A 73 5.33 16.66 -11.91
C GLN A 73 4.74 17.14 -13.25
N PRO A 74 4.72 18.47 -13.52
CA PRO A 74 5.17 19.58 -12.67
C PRO A 74 4.06 20.16 -11.75
N GLY A 75 3.20 19.33 -11.14
CA GLY A 75 2.09 19.77 -10.28
C GLY A 75 2.19 19.34 -8.81
N LEU A 76 3.36 18.90 -8.34
CA LEU A 76 3.52 18.47 -6.96
C LEU A 76 3.70 19.66 -6.02
N SER A 77 2.98 19.63 -4.91
CA SER A 77 3.03 20.65 -3.87
C SER A 77 2.89 20.03 -2.48
N VAL A 78 3.08 20.85 -1.44
CA VAL A 78 2.79 20.43 -0.06
C VAL A 78 1.36 19.90 0.04
N ASP A 79 0.39 20.54 -0.61
CA ASP A 79 -1.01 20.09 -0.58
C ASP A 79 -1.20 18.72 -1.18
N THR A 80 -0.54 18.41 -2.31
CA THR A 80 -0.64 17.08 -2.92
C THR A 80 -0.09 15.98 -2.02
N LEU A 81 1.00 16.24 -1.29
CA LEU A 81 1.55 15.29 -0.32
C LEU A 81 0.67 15.16 0.92
N MET A 82 0.18 16.29 1.44
CA MET A 82 -0.71 16.28 2.60
C MET A 82 -2.02 15.57 2.29
N ALA A 83 -2.58 15.74 1.09
CA ALA A 83 -3.76 15.00 0.63
C ALA A 83 -3.52 13.48 0.65
N SER A 84 -2.37 13.03 0.17
CA SER A 84 -2.00 11.62 0.12
C SER A 84 -1.76 10.98 1.50
N ALA A 85 -1.32 11.77 2.48
CA ALA A 85 -1.08 11.34 3.86
C ALA A 85 -2.24 11.67 4.84
N CYS A 86 -3.38 12.15 4.32
CA CYS A 86 -4.48 12.65 5.14
C CYS A 86 -5.42 11.52 5.60
N LEU A 87 -5.12 10.93 6.76
CA LEU A 87 -6.05 9.99 7.41
C LEU A 87 -7.34 10.72 7.86
N PRO A 88 -8.54 10.29 7.40
CA PRO A 88 -9.81 10.99 7.66
C PRO A 88 -10.21 11.10 9.14
N SER A 89 -9.63 10.25 10.00
CA SER A 89 -9.86 10.26 11.45
C SER A 89 -8.98 11.25 12.20
N LEU A 90 -7.93 11.78 11.56
CA LEU A 90 -6.92 12.62 12.21
C LEU A 90 -6.82 14.01 11.60
N PHE A 91 -7.03 14.14 10.29
CA PHE A 91 -6.89 15.40 9.57
C PHE A 91 -8.15 15.73 8.76
N PRO A 92 -8.50 17.03 8.63
CA PRO A 92 -9.52 17.45 7.69
C PRO A 92 -9.07 17.15 6.25
N ALA A 93 -10.03 16.94 5.34
CA ALA A 93 -9.73 16.77 3.93
C ALA A 93 -8.94 17.97 3.39
N VAL A 94 -7.95 17.70 2.54
CA VAL A 94 -7.16 18.74 1.87
C VAL A 94 -7.88 19.17 0.60
N GLU A 95 -8.08 20.47 0.42
CA GLU A 95 -8.71 21.02 -0.78
C GLU A 95 -7.64 21.42 -1.81
N ILE A 96 -7.77 20.90 -3.03
CA ILE A 96 -6.90 21.21 -4.17
C ILE A 96 -7.83 21.50 -5.36
N ASP A 97 -7.69 22.68 -5.97
CA ASP A 97 -8.49 23.11 -7.12
C ASP A 97 -10.02 22.98 -6.93
N GLY A 98 -10.51 23.18 -5.69
CA GLY A 98 -11.93 23.10 -5.33
C GLY A 98 -12.46 21.69 -5.07
N GLU A 99 -11.60 20.67 -5.14
CA GLU A 99 -11.92 19.28 -4.81
C GLU A 99 -11.28 18.87 -3.49
N ALA A 100 -11.98 18.04 -2.72
CA ALA A 100 -11.52 17.57 -1.41
C ALA A 100 -10.89 16.18 -1.51
N TYR A 101 -9.78 15.98 -0.81
CA TYR A 101 -8.97 14.76 -0.88
C TYR A 101 -8.66 14.18 0.51
N TRP A 102 -8.60 12.85 0.55
CA TRP A 102 -8.12 12.01 1.66
C TRP A 102 -6.96 11.13 1.20
N ASP A 103 -6.39 10.39 2.17
CA ASP A 103 -5.32 9.44 1.98
C ASP A 103 -5.49 8.56 0.73
N GLY A 104 -4.39 8.34 0.00
CA GLY A 104 -4.37 7.50 -1.20
C GLY A 104 -4.75 6.04 -0.93
N GLY A 105 -4.48 5.56 0.29
CA GLY A 105 -4.86 4.29 0.87
C GLY A 105 -6.20 3.73 0.43
N PHE A 106 -7.24 4.58 0.45
CA PHE A 106 -8.61 4.14 0.22
C PHE A 106 -8.93 3.82 -1.24
N SER A 107 -8.15 4.33 -2.19
CA SER A 107 -8.40 4.16 -3.62
C SER A 107 -7.22 3.57 -4.40
N GLY A 108 -5.99 3.67 -3.89
CA GLY A 108 -4.78 3.03 -4.45
C GLY A 108 -3.54 3.28 -3.58
N ASN A 109 -2.96 2.21 -3.00
CA ASN A 109 -1.78 2.31 -2.14
C ASN A 109 -0.84 1.09 -2.26
N PRO A 110 0.22 1.19 -3.09
CA PRO A 110 0.37 2.20 -4.16
C PRO A 110 -0.56 1.92 -5.35
N ALA A 111 -0.94 2.95 -6.10
CA ALA A 111 -1.51 2.76 -7.44
C ALA A 111 -0.38 2.33 -8.39
N LEU A 112 -0.48 1.12 -8.94
CA LEU A 112 0.52 0.53 -9.83
C LEU A 112 0.30 0.91 -11.28
N TYR A 113 -0.96 1.13 -11.70
CA TYR A 113 -1.30 1.44 -13.09
C TYR A 113 -0.43 2.56 -13.73
N PRO A 114 -0.11 3.68 -13.04
CA PRO A 114 0.77 4.72 -13.61
C PRO A 114 2.20 4.24 -13.88
N LEU A 115 2.68 3.28 -13.08
CA LEU A 115 4.00 2.68 -13.22
C LEU A 115 4.01 1.61 -14.32
N VAL A 116 2.89 0.92 -14.52
CA VAL A 116 2.69 -0.09 -15.58
C VAL A 116 2.55 0.57 -16.95
N ASP A 117 1.85 1.70 -17.03
CA ASP A 117 1.66 2.46 -18.27
C ASP A 117 2.96 3.14 -18.74
N ASP A 118 3.92 3.32 -17.84
CA ASP A 118 5.23 3.87 -18.16
C ASP A 118 6.10 2.80 -18.84
N GLN A 119 6.21 2.89 -20.17
CA GLN A 119 6.88 1.89 -21.00
C GLN A 119 8.38 1.71 -20.70
N ASP A 120 8.98 2.65 -19.95
CA ASP A 120 10.38 2.57 -19.52
C ASP A 120 10.56 1.70 -18.26
N CYS A 121 9.48 1.39 -17.53
CA CYS A 121 9.51 0.63 -16.29
C CYS A 121 9.33 -0.87 -16.52
N ARG A 122 10.38 -1.65 -16.29
CA ARG A 122 10.35 -3.13 -16.41
C ARG A 122 10.36 -3.86 -15.07
N ASP A 123 10.80 -3.19 -14.01
CA ASP A 123 10.96 -3.78 -12.69
C ASP A 123 10.18 -2.93 -11.69
N LEU A 124 9.16 -3.53 -11.09
CA LEU A 124 8.31 -2.91 -10.09
C LEU A 124 8.68 -3.46 -8.71
N VAL A 125 9.30 -2.60 -7.89
CA VAL A 125 9.62 -2.88 -6.49
C VAL A 125 8.56 -2.26 -5.59
N VAL A 126 7.79 -3.12 -4.93
CA VAL A 126 6.76 -2.73 -3.96
C VAL A 126 7.35 -2.87 -2.56
N VAL A 127 7.36 -1.78 -1.81
CA VAL A 127 7.71 -1.78 -0.38
C VAL A 127 6.42 -1.77 0.42
N GLN A 128 6.10 -2.88 1.08
CA GLN A 128 4.85 -3.03 1.80
C GLN A 128 5.10 -3.02 3.31
N VAL A 129 4.51 -2.03 3.99
CA VAL A 129 4.60 -1.86 5.44
C VAL A 129 3.49 -2.60 6.18
N ASN A 130 2.28 -2.69 5.60
CA ASN A 130 1.14 -3.36 6.25
C ASN A 130 1.11 -4.85 5.90
N PRO A 131 0.88 -5.75 6.88
CA PRO A 131 0.81 -7.18 6.63
C PRO A 131 -0.42 -7.55 5.76
N LEU A 132 -0.21 -8.41 4.77
CA LEU A 132 -1.30 -8.98 3.96
C LEU A 132 -2.15 -9.95 4.79
N VAL A 133 -1.48 -10.83 5.52
CA VAL A 133 -2.06 -11.86 6.37
C VAL A 133 -1.65 -11.57 7.81
N ARG A 134 -2.57 -11.77 8.75
CA ARG A 134 -2.28 -11.81 10.18
C ARG A 134 -2.54 -13.22 10.68
N GLN A 135 -1.60 -13.79 11.43
CA GLN A 135 -1.80 -15.10 12.06
C GLN A 135 -2.85 -15.06 13.18
N GLN A 136 -2.88 -13.97 13.94
CA GLN A 136 -3.82 -13.76 15.04
C GLN A 136 -5.06 -12.98 14.57
N LEU A 137 -6.24 -13.48 14.95
CA LEU A 137 -7.50 -12.80 14.70
C LEU A 137 -7.68 -11.63 15.67
N PRO A 138 -8.36 -10.54 15.25
CA PRO A 138 -8.63 -9.41 16.12
C PRO A 138 -9.51 -9.84 17.30
N ASP A 139 -9.12 -9.48 18.53
CA ASP A 139 -9.84 -9.84 19.75
C ASP A 139 -10.61 -8.66 20.39
N CYS A 140 -10.34 -7.43 19.92
CA CYS A 140 -11.01 -6.23 20.38
C CYS A 140 -11.45 -5.31 19.23
N ALA A 141 -12.32 -4.34 19.53
CA ALA A 141 -12.85 -3.40 18.53
C ALA A 141 -11.76 -2.58 17.81
N ARG A 142 -10.66 -2.28 18.50
CA ARG A 142 -9.51 -1.58 17.90
C ARG A 142 -8.83 -2.45 16.85
N ASP A 143 -8.57 -3.71 17.17
CA ASP A 143 -7.93 -4.63 16.24
C ASP A 143 -8.82 -4.92 15.04
N VAL A 144 -10.13 -4.99 15.25
CA VAL A 144 -11.10 -5.11 14.15
C VAL A 144 -10.96 -3.93 13.19
N ILE A 145 -10.89 -2.71 13.70
CA ILE A 145 -10.82 -1.50 12.86
C ILE A 145 -9.47 -1.35 12.20
N ASN A 146 -8.39 -1.63 12.93
CA ASN A 146 -7.06 -1.66 12.34
C ASN A 146 -6.99 -2.71 11.22
N ARG A 147 -7.60 -3.88 11.42
CA ARG A 147 -7.67 -4.92 10.39
C ARG A 147 -8.53 -4.51 9.20
N ILE A 148 -9.66 -3.82 9.42
CA ILE A 148 -10.46 -3.23 8.33
C ILE A 148 -9.60 -2.28 7.50
N ASN A 149 -8.87 -1.36 8.14
CA ASN A 149 -7.99 -0.42 7.44
C ASN A 149 -6.89 -1.14 6.65
N GLU A 150 -6.23 -2.14 7.24
CA GLU A 150 -5.23 -2.96 6.56
C GLU A 150 -5.81 -3.68 5.32
N ILE A 151 -7.00 -4.28 5.46
CA ILE A 151 -7.69 -4.94 4.35
C ILE A 151 -8.05 -3.93 3.26
N THR A 152 -8.61 -2.78 3.63
CA THR A 152 -8.98 -1.72 2.68
C THR A 152 -7.77 -1.25 1.89
N PHE A 153 -6.66 -0.92 2.56
CA PHE A 153 -5.44 -0.45 1.92
C PHE A 153 -4.77 -1.50 1.02
N ASN A 154 -4.77 -2.77 1.45
CA ASN A 154 -4.20 -3.84 0.65
C ASN A 154 -5.10 -4.25 -0.53
N SER A 155 -6.43 -4.04 -0.43
CA SER A 155 -7.37 -4.55 -1.43
C SER A 155 -7.16 -3.98 -2.83
N SER A 156 -6.80 -2.69 -2.95
CA SER A 156 -6.50 -2.07 -4.25
C SER A 156 -5.22 -2.64 -4.85
N LEU A 157 -4.14 -2.73 -4.07
CA LEU A 157 -2.87 -3.31 -4.50
C LEU A 157 -3.05 -4.75 -4.99
N ILE A 158 -3.76 -5.57 -4.21
CA ILE A 158 -4.08 -6.97 -4.54
C ILE A 158 -4.82 -7.05 -5.89
N LYS A 159 -5.84 -6.21 -6.11
CA LYS A 159 -6.60 -6.20 -7.36
C LYS A 159 -5.73 -5.80 -8.55
N GLU A 160 -4.90 -4.78 -8.40
CA GLU A 160 -4.00 -4.33 -9.48
C GLU A 160 -2.95 -5.38 -9.84
N LEU A 161 -2.31 -5.99 -8.84
CA LEU A 161 -1.37 -7.10 -9.05
C LEU A 161 -2.05 -8.27 -9.77
N ARG A 162 -3.28 -8.61 -9.40
CA ARG A 162 -4.05 -9.66 -10.08
C ARG A 162 -4.36 -9.29 -11.53
N SER A 163 -4.72 -8.04 -11.81
CA SER A 163 -4.95 -7.57 -13.18
C SER A 163 -3.68 -7.69 -14.04
N ILE A 164 -2.52 -7.33 -13.49
CA ILE A 164 -1.21 -7.52 -14.14
C ILE A 164 -0.96 -9.01 -14.43
N GLN A 165 -1.22 -9.88 -13.46
CA GLN A 165 -1.04 -11.33 -13.63
C GLN A 165 -1.91 -11.92 -14.74
N LEU A 166 -3.19 -11.54 -14.78
CA LEU A 166 -4.12 -11.99 -15.80
C LEU A 166 -3.71 -11.51 -17.20
N LEU A 167 -3.23 -10.27 -17.29
CA LEU A 167 -2.71 -9.73 -18.54
C LEU A 167 -1.48 -10.51 -19.01
N HIS A 168 -0.53 -10.83 -18.12
CA HIS A 168 0.63 -11.67 -18.45
C HIS A 168 0.21 -13.04 -18.98
N ARG A 169 -0.73 -13.72 -18.30
CA ARG A 169 -1.23 -15.04 -18.74
C ARG A 169 -1.92 -14.99 -20.10
N LEU A 170 -2.66 -13.93 -20.39
CA LEU A 170 -3.30 -13.75 -21.69
C LEU A 170 -2.27 -13.53 -22.80
N ILE A 171 -1.25 -12.70 -22.55
CA ILE A 171 -0.16 -12.45 -23.51
C ILE A 171 0.59 -13.75 -23.83
N GLU A 172 0.89 -14.57 -22.82
CA GLU A 172 1.52 -15.88 -22.98
C GLU A 172 0.65 -16.87 -23.76
N ALA A 173 -0.64 -16.96 -23.43
CA ALA A 173 -1.57 -17.89 -24.06
C ALA A 173 -1.86 -17.57 -25.53
N GLU A 174 -2.02 -16.28 -25.85
CA GLU A 174 -2.34 -15.79 -27.21
C GLU A 174 -1.07 -15.57 -28.07
N GLY A 175 0.12 -15.77 -27.51
CA GLY A 175 1.38 -15.58 -28.22
C GLY A 175 1.60 -14.15 -28.73
N LEU A 176 0.94 -13.16 -28.12
CA LEU A 176 0.97 -11.77 -28.57
C LEU A 176 2.39 -11.21 -28.42
N GLU A 177 2.97 -10.72 -29.51
CA GLU A 177 4.23 -9.96 -29.50
C GLU A 177 3.96 -8.51 -29.08
N LEU A 178 3.48 -8.33 -27.85
CA LEU A 178 3.37 -7.02 -27.22
C LEU A 178 4.69 -6.75 -26.47
N GLU A 179 5.69 -6.20 -27.18
CA GLU A 179 7.02 -5.89 -26.63
C GLU A 179 6.97 -5.01 -25.35
N ASN A 180 5.91 -4.22 -25.17
CA ASN A 180 5.77 -3.27 -24.05
C ASN A 180 5.15 -3.87 -22.77
N TYR A 181 4.42 -4.98 -22.86
CA TYR A 181 3.75 -5.59 -21.69
C TYR A 181 4.42 -6.90 -21.24
N ARG A 182 5.50 -7.32 -21.92
CA ARG A 182 5.94 -8.72 -21.92
C ARG A 182 6.73 -9.20 -20.70
N ALA A 183 7.00 -8.38 -19.69
CA ALA A 183 7.44 -8.87 -18.37
C ALA A 183 7.65 -7.71 -17.41
N MET A 184 6.57 -7.16 -16.82
CA MET A 184 6.80 -6.39 -15.60
C MET A 184 7.29 -7.37 -14.53
N ARG A 185 8.53 -7.18 -14.07
CA ARG A 185 9.14 -8.00 -13.03
C ARG A 185 8.71 -7.47 -11.68
N LEU A 186 8.15 -8.35 -10.87
CA LEU A 186 7.59 -7.99 -9.58
C LEU A 186 8.56 -8.35 -8.47
N HIS A 187 8.77 -7.38 -7.61
CA HIS A 187 9.64 -7.46 -6.45
C HIS A 187 8.87 -6.93 -5.24
N LEU A 188 8.80 -7.71 -4.17
CA LEU A 188 8.14 -7.31 -2.94
C LEU A 188 9.17 -7.29 -1.81
N ILE A 189 9.31 -6.14 -1.16
CA ILE A 189 9.96 -6.00 0.13
C ILE A 189 8.84 -5.97 1.16
N HIS A 190 8.75 -7.01 1.97
CA HIS A 190 7.72 -7.15 2.99
C HIS A 190 8.35 -7.18 4.38
N THR A 191 7.65 -6.61 5.36
CA THR A 191 8.06 -6.66 6.77
C THR A 191 7.98 -8.10 7.30
N ALA A 192 9.01 -8.58 7.98
CA ALA A 192 8.99 -9.87 8.65
C ALA A 192 7.96 -9.91 9.81
N GLN A 193 7.72 -11.10 10.37
CA GLN A 193 6.84 -11.37 11.52
C GLN A 193 7.07 -10.42 12.72
N ASP A 194 8.23 -9.79 12.83
CA ASP A 194 8.61 -8.88 13.91
C ASP A 194 7.62 -7.71 14.09
N VAL A 195 6.98 -7.23 13.00
CA VAL A 195 5.99 -6.13 13.05
C VAL A 195 4.60 -6.60 13.48
N GLU A 196 4.28 -7.90 13.36
CA GLU A 196 2.97 -8.41 13.84
C GLU A 196 2.81 -8.21 15.36
N SER A 197 3.92 -8.15 16.09
CA SER A 197 3.95 -7.91 17.53
C SER A 197 3.61 -6.46 17.93
N LEU A 198 3.63 -5.52 16.98
CA LEU A 198 3.29 -4.12 17.21
C LEU A 198 1.76 -3.93 17.14
N GLY A 199 1.15 -3.65 18.29
CA GLY A 199 -0.29 -3.37 18.39
C GLY A 199 -0.71 -2.12 17.61
N ALA A 200 -2.00 -2.01 17.28
CA ALA A 200 -2.54 -0.90 16.48
C ALA A 200 -2.25 0.50 17.07
N SER A 201 -2.09 0.61 18.39
CA SER A 201 -1.78 1.86 19.09
C SER A 201 -0.34 2.35 18.90
N SER A 202 0.60 1.45 18.56
CA SER A 202 2.00 1.83 18.25
C SER A 202 2.09 2.75 17.03
N LYS A 203 1.12 2.71 16.11
CA LYS A 203 1.03 3.62 14.95
C LYS A 203 0.93 5.09 15.35
N MET A 204 0.47 5.37 16.57
CA MET A 204 0.32 6.72 17.12
C MET A 204 1.50 7.10 18.05
N ASN A 205 2.47 6.20 18.23
CA ASN A 205 3.68 6.47 18.97
C ASN A 205 4.69 7.23 18.08
N ALA A 206 4.88 8.52 18.37
CA ALA A 206 5.85 9.37 17.68
C ALA A 206 7.13 9.60 18.49
N GLU A 207 7.44 8.76 19.49
CA GLU A 207 8.67 8.87 20.25
C GLU A 207 9.90 8.63 19.36
N TRP A 208 10.89 9.52 19.46
CA TRP A 208 12.10 9.46 18.63
C TRP A 208 12.80 8.10 18.69
N ARG A 209 12.87 7.49 19.88
CA ARG A 209 13.46 6.16 20.08
C ARG A 209 12.74 5.12 19.22
N PHE A 210 11.41 5.12 19.25
CA PHE A 210 10.59 4.15 18.52
C PHE A 210 10.69 4.37 17.01
N ILE A 211 10.60 5.62 16.54
CA ILE A 211 10.79 5.97 15.12
C ILE A 211 12.17 5.54 14.62
N SER A 212 13.23 5.78 15.42
CA SER A 212 14.60 5.38 15.08
C SER A 212 14.71 3.85 14.96
N GLN A 213 14.09 3.12 15.87
CA GLN A 213 14.04 1.66 15.83
C GLN A 213 13.29 1.15 14.59
N LEU A 214 12.14 1.73 14.24
CA LEU A 214 11.40 1.38 13.02
C LEU A 214 12.24 1.64 11.75
N HIS A 215 12.98 2.76 11.73
CA HIS A 215 13.87 3.08 10.63
C HIS A 215 15.03 2.08 10.49
N GLU A 216 15.64 1.68 11.61
CA GLU A 216 16.68 0.63 11.63
C GLU A 216 16.14 -0.73 11.15
N LEU A 217 14.93 -1.11 11.58
CA LEU A 217 14.27 -2.33 11.10
C LEU A 217 14.00 -2.28 9.60
N GLY A 218 13.49 -1.16 9.08
CA GLY A 218 13.26 -0.96 7.65
C GLY A 218 14.54 -1.08 6.82
N ARG A 219 15.66 -0.51 7.31
CA ARG A 219 16.98 -0.68 6.70
C ARG A 219 17.41 -2.14 6.70
N HIS A 220 17.27 -2.83 7.82
CA HIS A 220 17.66 -4.23 7.93
C HIS A 220 16.93 -5.12 6.94
N TRP A 221 15.60 -4.97 6.80
CA TRP A 221 14.83 -5.75 5.83
C TRP A 221 15.21 -5.41 4.38
N ALA A 222 15.47 -4.13 4.08
CA ALA A 222 15.94 -3.74 2.76
C ALA A 222 17.31 -4.34 2.44
N ASP A 223 18.25 -4.31 3.40
CA ASP A 223 19.59 -4.88 3.24
C ASP A 223 19.51 -6.41 3.01
N GLN A 224 18.71 -7.12 3.81
CA GLN A 224 18.48 -8.56 3.62
C GLN A 224 17.90 -8.87 2.24
N TRP A 225 16.88 -8.12 1.82
CA TRP A 225 16.28 -8.31 0.50
C TRP A 225 17.27 -8.03 -0.63
N LEU A 226 18.11 -7.00 -0.50
CA LEU A 226 19.14 -6.68 -1.47
C LEU A 226 20.19 -7.81 -1.55
N ASP A 227 20.64 -8.34 -0.42
CA ASP A 227 21.61 -9.45 -0.39
C ASP A 227 21.06 -10.71 -1.10
N GLU A 228 19.76 -10.97 -1.00
CA GLU A 228 19.13 -12.15 -1.60
C GLU A 228 18.70 -11.95 -3.06
N HIS A 229 18.34 -10.73 -3.45
CA HIS A 229 17.55 -10.49 -4.66
C HIS A 229 18.05 -9.36 -5.55
N PHE A 230 19.10 -8.63 -5.19
CA PHE A 230 19.60 -7.52 -6.00
C PHE A 230 19.97 -7.94 -7.43
N GLU A 231 20.63 -9.09 -7.61
CA GLU A 231 20.99 -9.60 -8.94
C GLU A 231 19.78 -9.99 -9.80
N ALA A 232 18.60 -10.20 -9.21
CA ALA A 232 17.40 -10.55 -9.96
C ALA A 232 16.76 -9.33 -10.65
N ILE A 233 17.04 -8.11 -10.18
CA ILE A 233 16.54 -6.87 -10.78
C ILE A 233 17.02 -6.78 -12.23
N GLY A 234 16.10 -6.50 -13.16
CA GLY A 234 16.39 -6.45 -14.58
C GLY A 234 16.45 -7.82 -15.26
N GLN A 235 16.35 -8.93 -14.49
CA GLN A 235 16.45 -10.29 -15.00
C GLN A 235 15.13 -11.06 -14.83
N ARG A 236 14.62 -11.17 -13.59
CA ARG A 236 13.41 -11.96 -13.25
C ARG A 236 12.69 -11.41 -12.02
N SER A 237 11.38 -11.67 -11.91
CA SER A 237 10.61 -11.39 -10.69
C SER A 237 11.17 -12.16 -9.49
N THR A 238 11.11 -11.55 -8.31
CA THR A 238 11.43 -12.21 -7.03
C THR A 238 10.19 -12.51 -6.21
N PHE A 239 9.04 -11.98 -6.62
CA PHE A 239 7.75 -12.24 -6.03
C PHE A 239 6.84 -12.99 -6.99
N ASP A 240 6.30 -14.12 -6.55
CA ASP A 240 5.32 -14.90 -7.31
C ASP A 240 3.91 -14.58 -6.83
N LEU A 241 3.11 -14.00 -7.73
CA LEU A 241 1.71 -13.67 -7.47
C LEU A 241 0.84 -14.91 -7.25
N ASP A 242 1.21 -16.08 -7.79
CA ASP A 242 0.41 -17.29 -7.61
C ASP A 242 0.35 -17.73 -6.15
N THR A 243 1.45 -17.53 -5.40
CA THR A 243 1.49 -17.80 -3.96
C THR A 243 0.52 -16.96 -3.13
N VAL A 244 0.09 -15.80 -3.64
CA VAL A 244 -0.88 -14.91 -2.99
C VAL A 244 -2.32 -15.25 -3.39
N PHE A 245 -2.52 -15.81 -4.58
CA PHE A 245 -3.84 -15.96 -5.22
C PHE A 245 -4.29 -17.40 -5.45
N ASP A 246 -3.53 -18.40 -5.00
CA ASP A 246 -3.72 -19.84 -5.26
C ASP A 246 -5.20 -20.32 -5.12
N ASP A 247 -5.96 -19.74 -4.20
CA ASP A 247 -7.35 -20.15 -3.92
C ASP A 247 -8.43 -19.49 -4.80
N THR A 248 -8.07 -18.51 -5.62
CA THR A 248 -9.06 -17.52 -6.11
C THR A 248 -9.52 -17.71 -7.55
N PHE A 249 -8.89 -18.58 -8.35
CA PHE A 249 -9.35 -18.94 -9.70
C PHE A 249 -8.61 -20.20 -10.21
N ARG A 250 -9.27 -21.37 -10.16
CA ARG A 250 -8.86 -22.50 -11.00
C ARG A 250 -9.43 -22.27 -12.40
N PRO A 251 -8.63 -22.29 -13.48
CA PRO A 251 -9.18 -22.26 -14.83
C PRO A 251 -10.20 -23.40 -14.97
N LEU A 252 -11.43 -23.08 -15.39
CA LEU A 252 -12.39 -24.09 -15.83
C LEU A 252 -11.86 -24.69 -17.15
N GLY A 253 -10.92 -25.63 -17.05
CA GLY A 253 -10.12 -26.01 -18.21
C GLY A 253 -9.16 -27.17 -18.01
N ARG A 254 -9.57 -28.21 -17.29
CA ARG A 254 -9.24 -29.63 -17.54
C ARG A 254 -10.12 -30.45 -16.61
N SER A 255 -11.19 -31.00 -17.17
CA SER A 255 -11.99 -32.02 -16.50
C SER A 255 -11.09 -33.22 -16.22
N ASP A 256 -10.66 -33.38 -14.97
CA ASP A 256 -10.37 -34.69 -14.41
C ASP A 256 -11.70 -35.46 -14.32
N GLN A 257 -12.14 -35.96 -15.47
CA GLN A 257 -13.08 -37.07 -15.55
C GLN A 257 -12.31 -38.25 -16.12
N ALA A 258 -11.58 -38.93 -15.23
CA ALA A 258 -11.35 -40.34 -15.40
C ALA A 258 -12.74 -41.02 -15.44
N PHE A 259 -13.19 -41.38 -16.64
CA PHE A 259 -14.32 -42.29 -16.81
C PHE A 259 -13.98 -43.60 -16.09
N PRO A 260 -14.81 -44.10 -15.15
CA PRO A 260 -14.69 -45.48 -14.73
C PRO A 260 -15.09 -46.35 -15.92
N GLU A 261 -14.16 -47.14 -16.43
CA GLU A 261 -14.45 -48.25 -17.33
C GLU A 261 -15.54 -49.12 -16.66
N ALA A 262 -16.68 -49.19 -17.32
CA ALA A 262 -17.73 -50.13 -16.98
C ALA A 262 -17.17 -51.54 -17.17
N ALA A 263 -16.87 -52.20 -16.05
CA ALA A 263 -16.61 -53.63 -16.03
C ALA A 263 -17.86 -54.36 -16.55
N SER A 264 -17.78 -54.86 -17.78
CA SER A 264 -18.70 -55.88 -18.30
C SER A 264 -17.95 -57.21 -18.37
N ARG A 265 -18.65 -58.26 -17.92
CA ARG A 265 -18.37 -59.71 -18.08
C ARG A 265 -17.36 -60.25 -17.06
N SER A 266 -17.66 -61.29 -16.27
CA SER A 266 -18.57 -62.43 -16.46
C SER A 266 -19.10 -62.94 -15.13
#